data_AF-A0A8K0RM34-F1
#
_entry.id   AF-A0A8K0RM34-F1
#
_cell.length_a   1.000
_cell.length_b   1.000
_cell.length_c   1.000
_cell.angle_alpha   90.00
_cell.angle_beta   90.00
_cell.angle_gamma   90.00
#
_symmetry.space_group_name_H-M   'P 1'
#
loop_
_entity.id
_entity.type
_entity.pdbx_description
1 polymer ?
#
loop_
_entity_poly.entity_id
_entity_poly.type
_entity_poly.pdbx_seq_one_letter_code
_entity_poly.pdbx_strand_id
1 'polypeptide(L)'
;MSATQGDIKATIELLRLKQTGSARDYSIKFLELLSKTTKETYLAARIFLGLKEEIRKALYEDGELPATFEDMARKATTIDNYFHDKRRQSGLCYACGASGHIAKDCKTEQQT
;
A
#
# COMPACT_ATOMS: atom_id res chain seq x y z
N MET A 1 16.35 17.01 -0.82
CA MET A 1 16.88 15.72 -1.30
C MET A 1 15.68 14.89 -1.71
N SER A 2 15.62 14.44 -2.96
CA SER A 2 14.55 13.57 -3.44
C SER A 2 14.66 12.22 -2.74
N ALA A 3 13.59 11.78 -2.09
CA ALA A 3 13.53 10.48 -1.44
C ALA A 3 13.72 9.35 -2.46
N THR A 4 14.47 8.33 -2.09
CA THR A 4 14.84 7.20 -2.95
C THR A 4 13.95 5.98 -2.72
N GLN A 5 14.02 5.01 -3.64
CA GLN A 5 13.39 3.69 -3.51
C GLN A 5 13.85 2.93 -2.25
N GLY A 6 15.08 3.17 -1.78
CA GLY A 6 15.59 2.60 -0.53
C GLY A 6 14.90 3.19 0.69
N ASP A 7 14.64 4.50 0.67
CA ASP A 7 14.07 5.25 1.79
C ASP A 7 12.61 4.85 2.06
N ILE A 8 11.82 4.65 1.00
CA ILE A 8 10.42 4.19 1.14
C ILE A 8 10.34 2.77 1.68
N LYS A 9 11.21 1.85 1.22
CA LYS A 9 11.25 0.47 1.73
C LYS A 9 11.64 0.42 3.21
N ALA A 10 12.66 1.18 3.61
CA ALA A 10 13.05 1.31 5.01
C ALA A 10 11.91 1.90 5.86
N THR A 11 11.18 2.88 5.33
CA THR A 11 10.04 3.47 6.05
C THR A 11 8.87 2.49 6.20
N ILE A 12 8.58 1.67 5.19
CA ILE A 12 7.58 0.60 5.28
C ILE A 12 8.00 -0.42 6.37
N GLU A 13 9.28 -0.76 6.42
CA GLU A 13 9.81 -1.65 7.45
C GLU A 13 9.70 -1.03 8.85
N LEU A 14 9.99 0.28 9.00
CA LEU A 14 9.82 1.02 10.26
C LEU A 14 8.39 0.91 10.78
N LEU A 15 7.39 1.17 9.94
CA LEU A 15 5.98 1.16 10.32
C LEU A 15 5.45 -0.24 10.68
N ARG A 16 6.06 -1.29 10.13
CA ARG A 16 5.73 -2.68 10.47
C ARG A 16 6.53 -3.22 11.67
N LEU A 17 7.59 -2.52 12.09
CA LEU A 17 8.50 -3.01 13.12
C LEU A 17 7.76 -3.21 14.45
N LYS A 18 7.89 -4.41 15.00
CA LYS A 18 7.41 -4.80 16.34
C LYS A 18 8.57 -5.40 17.12
N GLN A 19 8.62 -5.19 18.42
CA GLN A 19 9.60 -5.85 19.27
C GLN A 19 9.28 -7.35 19.34
N THR A 20 10.25 -8.19 18.99
CA THR A 20 10.16 -9.65 19.10
C THR A 20 11.24 -10.24 20.01
N GLY A 21 12.28 -9.47 20.31
CA GLY A 21 13.41 -9.85 21.18
C GLY A 21 13.72 -8.76 22.22
N SER A 22 15.02 -8.49 22.43
CA SER A 22 15.43 -7.47 23.40
C SER A 22 15.00 -6.07 22.98
N ALA A 23 14.73 -5.21 23.97
CA ALA A 23 14.43 -3.80 23.71
C ALA A 23 15.62 -3.09 23.05
N ARG A 24 16.85 -3.48 23.38
CA ARG A 24 18.08 -2.94 22.78
C ARG A 24 18.11 -3.17 21.27
N ASP A 25 17.87 -4.40 20.84
CA ASP A 25 17.92 -4.76 19.41
C ASP A 25 16.80 -4.05 18.63
N TYR A 26 15.60 -3.99 19.22
CA TYR A 26 14.49 -3.22 18.67
C TYR A 26 14.84 -1.74 18.51
N SER A 27 15.39 -1.10 19.55
CA SER A 27 15.74 0.32 19.52
C SER A 27 16.84 0.63 18.52
N ILE A 28 17.86 -0.22 18.38
CA ILE A 28 18.92 -0.06 17.37
C ILE A 28 18.31 -0.09 15.96
N LYS A 29 17.49 -1.11 15.67
CA LYS A 29 16.84 -1.24 14.37
C LYS A 29 15.87 -0.09 14.09
N PHE A 30 15.11 0.34 15.10
CA PHE A 30 14.20 1.49 14.98
C PHE A 30 14.96 2.76 14.60
N LEU A 31 16.06 3.07 15.29
CA LEU A 31 16.88 4.26 15.00
C LEU A 31 17.53 4.20 13.61
N GLU A 32 17.99 3.01 13.20
CA GLU A 32 18.54 2.81 11.86
C GLU A 32 17.49 3.12 10.77
N LEU A 33 16.29 2.56 10.89
CA LEU A 33 15.21 2.78 9.92
C LEU A 33 14.68 4.23 9.96
N LEU A 34 14.60 4.83 11.16
CA LEU A 34 14.20 6.22 11.33
C LEU A 34 15.17 7.18 10.63
N SER A 35 16.48 6.90 10.64
CA SER A 35 17.49 7.73 9.97
C SER A 35 17.30 7.83 8.45
N LYS A 36 16.63 6.84 7.84
CA LYS A 36 16.29 6.76 6.41
C LYS A 36 14.89 7.27 6.11
N THR A 37 14.13 7.68 7.13
CA THR A 37 12.72 8.05 7.00
C THR A 37 12.57 9.57 6.92
N THR A 38 11.86 10.04 5.90
CA THR A 38 11.42 11.43 5.75
C THR A 38 9.92 11.55 6.01
N LYS A 39 9.41 12.79 6.16
CA LYS A 39 7.96 13.02 6.23
C LYS A 39 7.24 12.49 4.98
N GLU A 40 7.82 12.69 3.80
CA GLU A 40 7.27 12.25 2.51
C GLU A 40 7.15 10.72 2.47
N THR A 41 8.24 10.01 2.78
CA THR A 41 8.25 8.55 2.77
C THR A 41 7.36 7.97 3.87
N TYR A 42 7.23 8.63 5.02
CA TYR A 42 6.32 8.22 6.10
C TYR A 42 4.87 8.28 5.63
N LEU A 43 4.46 9.39 5.01
CA LEU A 43 3.09 9.55 4.50
C LEU A 43 2.82 8.59 3.35
N ALA A 44 3.76 8.43 2.41
CA ALA A 44 3.68 7.46 1.33
C ALA A 44 3.54 6.02 1.86
N ALA A 45 4.38 5.61 2.81
CA ALA A 45 4.30 4.28 3.42
C ALA A 45 2.99 4.08 4.20
N ARG A 46 2.47 5.12 4.85
CA ARG A 46 1.19 5.06 5.57
C ARG A 46 0.01 4.87 4.62
N ILE A 47 0.04 5.52 3.46
CA ILE A 47 -0.92 5.27 2.37
C ILE A 47 -0.76 3.83 1.91
N PHE A 48 0.46 3.44 1.51
CA PHE A 48 0.78 2.11 1.00
C PHE A 48 0.18 1.01 1.88
N LEU A 49 0.48 1.04 3.18
CA LEU A 49 0.03 0.03 4.16
C LEU A 49 -1.49 0.01 4.36
N GLY A 50 -2.19 1.11 4.07
CA GLY A 50 -3.64 1.19 4.13
C GLY A 50 -4.37 0.69 2.89
N LEU A 51 -3.66 0.44 1.77
CA LEU A 51 -4.27 -0.03 0.54
C LEU A 51 -4.62 -1.52 0.60
N LYS A 52 -5.65 -1.91 -0.18
CA LYS A 52 -6.00 -3.31 -0.42
C LYS A 52 -4.80 -4.10 -0.94
N GLU A 53 -4.71 -5.38 -0.57
CA GLU A 53 -3.62 -6.30 -0.99
C GLU A 53 -3.38 -6.28 -2.51
N GLU A 54 -4.45 -6.30 -3.32
CA GLU A 54 -4.34 -6.29 -4.78
C GLU A 54 -3.64 -5.03 -5.32
N ILE A 55 -3.94 -3.86 -4.75
CA ILE A 55 -3.31 -2.59 -5.13
C ILE A 55 -1.87 -2.56 -4.65
N ARG A 56 -1.60 -3.04 -3.42
CA ARG A 56 -0.24 -3.15 -2.89
C ARG A 56 0.65 -4.04 -3.75
N LYS A 57 0.14 -5.19 -4.21
CA LYS A 57 0.88 -6.11 -5.09
C LYS A 57 1.20 -5.47 -6.43
N ALA A 58 0.21 -4.86 -7.08
CA ALA A 58 0.42 -4.15 -8.34
C ALA A 58 1.45 -3.01 -8.22
N LEU A 59 1.43 -2.26 -7.10
CA LEU A 59 2.45 -1.25 -6.82
C LEU A 59 3.86 -1.83 -6.67
N TYR A 60 4.00 -3.01 -6.07
CA TYR A 60 5.29 -3.70 -5.95
C TYR A 60 5.77 -4.25 -7.30
N GLU A 61 4.87 -4.78 -8.12
CA GLU A 61 5.17 -5.38 -9.43
C GLU A 61 5.66 -4.34 -10.45
N ASP A 62 5.25 -3.08 -10.32
CA ASP A 62 5.73 -1.97 -11.17
C ASP A 62 7.22 -1.61 -10.93
N GLY A 63 7.90 -2.28 -9.98
CA GLY A 63 9.35 -2.18 -9.75
C GLY A 63 9.79 -0.97 -8.93
N GLU A 64 9.11 0.18 -9.08
CA GLU A 64 9.38 1.41 -8.33
C GLU A 64 8.19 1.83 -7.46
N LEU A 65 8.43 1.97 -6.15
CA LEU A 65 7.46 2.47 -5.20
C LEU A 65 7.58 4.00 -5.15
N PRO A 66 6.50 4.74 -5.40
CA PRO A 66 6.51 6.17 -5.21
C PRO A 66 6.95 6.56 -3.79
N ALA A 67 7.97 7.41 -3.70
CA ALA A 67 8.54 7.85 -2.43
C ALA A 67 7.87 9.14 -1.87
N THR A 68 7.00 9.79 -2.66
CA THR A 68 6.16 10.92 -2.24
C THR A 68 4.74 10.45 -1.96
N PHE A 69 4.05 11.10 -1.03
CA PHE A 69 2.66 10.72 -0.74
C PHE A 69 1.72 11.04 -1.91
N GLU A 70 2.01 12.10 -2.67
CA GLU A 70 1.20 12.52 -3.81
C GLU A 70 1.27 11.49 -4.93
N ASP A 71 2.47 11.07 -5.31
CA ASP A 71 2.65 10.06 -6.36
C ASP A 71 2.14 8.69 -5.91
N MET A 72 2.28 8.36 -4.62
CA MET A 72 1.68 7.15 -4.05
C MET A 72 0.15 7.15 -4.21
N ALA A 73 -0.51 8.24 -3.81
CA ALA A 73 -1.96 8.38 -3.93
C ALA A 73 -2.43 8.32 -5.39
N ARG A 74 -1.72 9.03 -6.27
CA ARG A 74 -2.01 9.06 -7.71
C ARG A 74 -1.91 7.67 -8.31
N LYS A 75 -0.79 6.96 -8.08
CA LYS A 75 -0.55 5.62 -8.65
C LYS A 75 -1.52 4.58 -8.09
N ALA A 76 -1.82 4.63 -6.79
CA ALA A 76 -2.82 3.77 -6.17
C ALA A 76 -4.21 3.95 -6.82
N THR A 77 -4.60 5.20 -7.08
CA THR A 77 -5.88 5.53 -7.75
C THR A 77 -5.90 5.01 -9.19
N THR A 78 -4.81 5.17 -9.94
CA THR A 78 -4.69 4.64 -11.31
C THR A 78 -4.86 3.11 -11.33
N ILE A 79 -4.22 2.41 -10.39
CA ILE A 79 -4.32 0.94 -10.28
C ILE A 79 -5.74 0.50 -9.90
N ASP A 80 -6.38 1.20 -8.95
CA ASP A 80 -7.76 0.88 -8.55
C ASP A 80 -8.75 1.06 -9.71
N ASN A 81 -8.64 2.16 -10.46
CA ASN A 81 -9.44 2.40 -11.67
C ASN A 81 -9.23 1.29 -12.70
N TYR A 82 -7.98 0.86 -12.93
CA TYR A 82 -7.69 -0.25 -13.82
C TYR A 82 -8.36 -1.55 -13.37
N PHE A 83 -8.31 -1.89 -12.09
CA PHE A 83 -8.99 -3.08 -11.57
C PHE A 83 -10.51 -2.99 -11.66
N HIS A 84 -11.07 -1.81 -11.39
CA HIS A 84 -12.49 -1.55 -11.56
C HIS A 84 -12.93 -1.78 -13.02
N ASP A 85 -12.20 -1.21 -13.98
CA ASP A 85 -12.48 -1.39 -15.42
C ASP A 85 -12.29 -2.83 -15.88
N LYS A 86 -11.27 -3.52 -15.36
CA LYS A 86 -11.05 -4.95 -15.66
C LYS A 86 -12.22 -5.81 -15.17
N ARG A 87 -12.75 -5.54 -13.97
CA ARG A 87 -13.96 -6.22 -13.45
C ARG A 87 -15.17 -5.92 -14.31
N ARG A 88 -15.33 -4.66 -14.75
CA ARG A 88 -16.41 -4.23 -15.67
C ARG A 88 -16.40 -5.05 -16.95
N GLN A 89 -15.25 -5.11 -17.61
CA GLN A 89 -15.07 -5.82 -18.88
C GLN A 89 -15.30 -7.32 -18.73
N SER A 90 -15.04 -7.88 -17.54
CA SER A 90 -15.20 -9.30 -17.24
C SER A 90 -16.57 -9.66 -16.68
N GLY A 91 -17.51 -8.70 -16.56
CA GLY A 91 -18.84 -8.93 -15.97
C GLY A 91 -18.80 -9.34 -14.49
N LEU A 92 -17.77 -8.93 -13.77
CA LEU A 92 -17.56 -9.24 -12.35
C LEU A 92 -18.13 -8.12 -11.46
N CYS A 93 -18.64 -8.51 -10.29
CA CYS A 93 -19.07 -7.58 -9.25
C CYS A 93 -17.91 -6.66 -8.84
N TYR A 94 -18.14 -5.35 -8.86
CA TYR A 94 -17.10 -4.36 -8.50
C TYR A 94 -16.67 -4.42 -7.04
N ALA A 95 -17.58 -4.87 -6.15
CA ALA A 95 -17.33 -4.91 -4.71
C ALA A 95 -16.49 -6.12 -4.28
N CYS A 96 -16.84 -7.32 -4.78
CA CYS A 96 -16.22 -8.58 -4.33
C CYS A 96 -15.44 -9.34 -5.43
N GLY A 97 -15.56 -8.94 -6.70
CA GLY A 97 -14.89 -9.59 -7.83
C GLY A 97 -15.53 -10.90 -8.32
N ALA A 98 -16.65 -11.34 -7.75
CA ALA A 98 -17.36 -12.54 -8.19
C ALA A 98 -18.34 -12.27 -9.35
N SER A 99 -18.61 -13.27 -10.19
CA SER A 99 -19.60 -13.19 -11.26
C SER A 99 -21.03 -13.47 -10.77
N GLY A 100 -22.02 -13.22 -11.64
CA GLY A 100 -23.42 -13.57 -11.39
C GLY A 100 -24.24 -12.52 -10.62
N HIS A 101 -23.61 -11.44 -10.17
CA HIS A 101 -24.29 -10.28 -9.57
C HIS A 101 -23.46 -9.00 -9.79
N ILE A 102 -24.08 -7.84 -9.62
CA ILE A 102 -23.41 -6.53 -9.60
C ILE A 102 -23.22 -6.05 -8.16
N ALA A 103 -22.41 -5.00 -7.96
CA ALA A 103 -22.12 -4.46 -6.63
C ALA A 103 -23.38 -4.13 -5.81
N LYS A 104 -24.44 -3.63 -6.46
CA LYS A 104 -25.73 -3.33 -5.82
C LYS A 104 -26.40 -4.56 -5.17
N ASP A 105 -26.16 -5.75 -5.72
CA ASP A 105 -26.75 -7.01 -5.28
C ASP A 105 -25.75 -7.87 -4.49
N CYS A 106 -24.58 -7.30 -4.15
CA CYS A 106 -23.52 -7.99 -3.45
C CYS A 106 -23.89 -8.17 -1.97
N LYS A 107 -24.11 -9.42 -1.55
CA LYS A 107 -24.43 -9.76 -0.15
C LYS A 107 -23.23 -9.65 0.80
N THR A 108 -22.04 -9.42 0.25
CA THR A 108 -20.80 -9.16 1.00
C THR A 108 -20.67 -7.66 1.31
N GLU A 109 -21.65 -7.09 1.99
CA GLU A 109 -21.48 -5.81 2.72
C GLU A 109 -21.17 -6.23 4.16
N GLN A 110 -20.02 -5.95 4.78
CA GLN A 110 -19.43 -4.65 5.12
C GLN A 110 -17.91 -4.87 5.34
N GLN A 111 -16.99 -4.13 4.71
CA GLN A 111 -16.45 -2.83 5.14
C GLN A 111 -16.00 -2.74 6.62
N THR A 112 -14.69 -2.77 6.83
CA THR A 112 -13.92 -1.60 7.29
C THR A 112 -12.58 -1.59 6.58
#